data_AF-A0A7G6A7Q2-F1
#
_entry.id   AF-A0A7G6A7Q2-F1
#
_cell.length_a   1.000
_cell.length_b   1.000
_cell.length_c   1.000
_cell.angle_alpha   90.00
_cell.angle_beta   90.00
_cell.angle_gamma   90.00
#
_symmetry.space_group_name_H-M   'P 1'
#
loop_
_entity.id
_entity.type
_entity.pdbx_description
1 polymer ?
#
loop_
_entity_poly.entity_id
_entity_poly.type
_entity_poly.pdbx_seq_one_letter_code
_entity_poly.pdbx_strand_id
1 'polypeptide(L)'
;MITTKIVAWRLRHLILAAACCTLGQAAAQGLTLRVPECRPAAPKALPDKYQALAKRYKEFAWAAKVGRDASFAGGNGWERVDGSEMRDSYSFRRIDLNNDGYCDWYLDTSSPLSTGGDRDSINTLYLGGPQGWTRIGATVPDDKPDVLGVGKAAEQQPRYLFGEEPGVIYDAGQKTRYLVTALYSRHQARDTQPGYRILAWDAAAKTLRALDKWQPGSKAAEVYAYFKQHGAYVAPGPGERAEDTALNFDKEIEAYERERACGASTAEAAERKLSPYLLASCKRPR
;
A
#
# COMPACT_ATOMS: atom_id res chain seq x y z
N MET A 1 36.98 -58.91 -60.97
CA MET A 1 35.63 -58.30 -61.01
C MET A 1 35.31 -57.78 -59.61
N ILE A 2 35.45 -56.47 -59.42
CA ILE A 2 34.37 -55.50 -59.15
C ILE A 2 33.90 -55.52 -57.68
N THR A 3 34.58 -54.67 -56.90
CA THR A 3 34.05 -53.70 -55.92
C THR A 3 32.55 -53.73 -55.61
N THR A 4 32.17 -53.65 -54.32
CA THR A 4 31.42 -52.49 -53.79
C THR A 4 31.53 -52.37 -52.26
N LYS A 5 31.89 -51.17 -51.81
CA LYS A 5 31.80 -50.68 -50.42
C LYS A 5 30.35 -50.27 -50.13
N ILE A 6 29.84 -50.50 -48.92
CA ILE A 6 28.75 -49.68 -48.37
C ILE A 6 29.19 -49.14 -47.01
N VAL A 7 29.35 -47.81 -47.02
CA VAL A 7 29.57 -46.94 -45.87
C VAL A 7 28.18 -46.57 -45.34
N ALA A 8 27.86 -46.93 -44.10
CA ALA A 8 26.68 -46.39 -43.42
C ALA A 8 27.10 -45.24 -42.50
N TRP A 9 26.56 -44.08 -42.80
CA TRP A 9 26.86 -42.78 -42.21
C TRP A 9 25.82 -42.47 -41.13
N ARG A 10 26.31 -41.98 -39.98
CA ARG A 10 25.67 -41.07 -39.01
C ARG A 10 24.25 -41.38 -38.51
N LEU A 11 24.11 -41.45 -37.18
CA LEU A 11 23.13 -40.61 -36.49
C LEU A 11 23.68 -40.18 -35.12
N ARG A 12 23.89 -38.87 -35.00
CA ARG A 12 24.23 -38.16 -33.76
C ARG A 12 22.96 -38.07 -32.93
N HIS A 13 22.94 -38.60 -31.72
CA HIS A 13 21.96 -38.20 -30.70
C HIS A 13 22.73 -37.58 -29.54
N LEU A 14 23.02 -36.27 -29.69
CA LEU A 14 23.23 -35.39 -28.55
C LEU A 14 21.89 -35.28 -27.83
N ILE A 15 21.76 -35.95 -26.69
CA ILE A 15 20.72 -35.63 -25.71
C ILE A 15 21.27 -34.44 -24.92
N LEU A 16 21.00 -33.22 -25.38
CA LEU A 16 21.03 -32.05 -24.52
C LEU A 16 19.87 -32.22 -23.54
N ALA A 17 20.17 -32.71 -22.33
CA ALA A 17 19.28 -32.50 -21.20
C ALA A 17 19.27 -31.00 -20.92
N ALA A 18 18.24 -30.32 -21.42
CA ALA A 18 17.89 -28.99 -20.98
C ALA A 18 17.57 -29.07 -19.48
N ALA A 19 18.56 -28.74 -18.65
CA ALA A 19 18.33 -28.36 -17.27
C ALA A 19 17.55 -27.06 -17.30
N CYS A 20 16.23 -27.16 -17.48
CA CYS A 20 15.31 -26.07 -17.21
C CYS A 20 15.57 -25.62 -15.77
N CYS A 21 16.10 -24.41 -15.63
CA CYS A 21 16.17 -23.68 -14.39
C CYS A 21 14.78 -23.61 -13.77
N THR A 22 14.42 -24.56 -12.90
CA THR A 22 13.38 -24.39 -11.90
C THR A 22 13.96 -23.57 -10.75
N LEU A 23 14.35 -22.33 -11.03
CA LEU A 23 14.68 -21.34 -10.01
C LEU A 23 13.39 -20.59 -9.69
N GLY A 24 12.79 -20.90 -8.53
CA GLY A 24 11.88 -19.99 -7.86
C GLY A 24 10.38 -20.23 -8.02
N GLN A 25 9.91 -21.48 -7.97
CA GLN A 25 8.59 -21.76 -7.39
C GLN A 25 8.78 -22.22 -5.94
N ALA A 26 9.45 -21.40 -5.12
CA ALA A 26 9.05 -21.35 -3.72
C ALA A 26 7.65 -20.74 -3.75
N ALA A 27 6.65 -21.62 -3.94
CA ALA A 27 5.26 -21.23 -4.02
C ALA A 27 4.96 -20.32 -2.83
N ALA A 28 4.14 -19.30 -3.07
CA ALA A 28 3.57 -18.41 -2.07
C ALA A 28 2.63 -19.18 -1.12
N GLN A 29 3.15 -20.24 -0.49
CA GLN A 29 2.44 -21.18 0.35
C GLN A 29 1.96 -20.43 1.57
N GLY A 30 0.71 -19.97 1.51
CA GLY A 30 0.06 -19.24 2.60
C GLY A 30 -0.36 -17.82 2.25
N LEU A 31 0.14 -17.21 1.16
CA LEU A 31 -0.37 -15.88 0.75
C LEU A 31 -1.77 -16.01 0.16
N THR A 32 -2.68 -15.15 0.62
CA THR A 32 -4.08 -15.17 0.21
C THR A 32 -4.72 -13.79 0.29
N LEU A 33 -5.75 -13.59 -0.55
CA LEU A 33 -6.70 -12.47 -0.43
C LEU A 33 -7.83 -12.74 0.56
N ARG A 34 -7.93 -13.97 1.08
CA ARG A 34 -8.89 -14.31 2.14
C ARG A 34 -8.36 -13.79 3.48
N VAL A 35 -8.55 -12.48 3.69
CA VAL A 35 -8.16 -11.82 4.93
C VAL A 35 -9.19 -12.17 6.01
N PRO A 36 -8.76 -12.72 7.17
CA PRO A 36 -9.68 -12.96 8.27
C PRO A 36 -10.34 -11.66 8.72
N GLU A 37 -11.66 -11.69 8.86
CA GLU A 37 -12.44 -10.57 9.37
C GLU A 37 -11.95 -10.18 10.77
N CYS A 38 -11.90 -8.88 11.01
CA CYS A 38 -11.58 -8.32 12.31
C CYS A 38 -12.87 -7.96 13.05
N ARG A 39 -12.82 -7.99 14.37
CA ARG A 39 -13.95 -7.58 15.22
C ARG A 39 -13.85 -6.09 15.54
N PRO A 40 -14.97 -5.35 15.57
CA PRO A 40 -14.93 -3.97 16.05
C PRO A 40 -14.34 -3.90 17.46
N ALA A 41 -13.20 -3.23 17.61
CA ALA A 41 -12.46 -3.17 18.88
C ALA A 41 -13.10 -2.23 19.90
N ALA A 42 -13.56 -1.08 19.41
CA ALA A 42 -14.01 0.02 20.23
C ALA A 42 -15.54 0.04 20.37
N PRO A 43 -16.06 0.57 21.49
CA PRO A 43 -17.50 0.79 21.65
C PRO A 43 -18.05 1.81 20.65
N LYS A 44 -17.20 2.71 20.13
CA LYS A 44 -17.56 3.74 19.15
C LYS A 44 -16.95 3.44 17.79
N ALA A 45 -17.70 3.71 16.72
CA ALA A 45 -17.30 3.41 15.35
C ALA A 45 -16.06 4.19 14.87
N LEU A 46 -15.92 5.44 15.30
CA LEU A 46 -14.81 6.34 14.97
C LEU A 46 -14.20 6.96 16.23
N PRO A 47 -12.97 7.51 16.14
CA PRO A 47 -12.36 8.30 17.21
C PRO A 47 -13.23 9.48 17.65
N ASP A 48 -13.21 9.79 18.95
CA ASP A 48 -14.09 10.79 19.57
C ASP A 48 -14.01 12.18 18.94
N LYS A 49 -12.81 12.58 18.48
CA LYS A 49 -12.61 13.85 17.80
C LYS A 49 -13.50 14.02 16.56
N TYR A 50 -13.73 12.95 15.78
CA TYR A 50 -14.58 13.03 14.59
C TYR A 50 -16.06 13.15 14.93
N GLN A 51 -16.48 12.54 16.05
CA GLN A 51 -17.84 12.75 16.57
C GLN A 51 -18.03 14.17 17.11
N ALA A 52 -17.00 14.74 17.74
CA ALA A 52 -17.03 16.13 18.19
C ALA A 52 -17.06 17.11 17.01
N LEU A 53 -16.26 16.86 15.96
CA LEU A 53 -16.25 17.65 14.73
C LEU A 53 -17.62 17.62 14.04
N ALA A 54 -18.23 16.44 13.90
CA ALA A 54 -19.55 16.29 13.28
C ALA A 54 -20.67 17.09 13.97
N LYS A 55 -20.55 17.32 15.29
CA LYS A 55 -21.51 18.14 16.06
C LYS A 55 -21.32 19.63 15.85
N ARG A 56 -20.12 20.07 15.50
CA ARG A 56 -19.74 21.49 15.41
C ARG A 56 -19.71 22.00 13.98
N TYR A 57 -19.39 21.13 13.03
CA TYR A 57 -19.09 21.50 11.65
C TYR A 57 -19.87 20.58 10.69
N LYS A 58 -20.70 21.18 9.83
CA LYS A 58 -21.53 20.46 8.86
C LYS A 58 -20.72 19.64 7.86
N GLU A 59 -19.49 20.07 7.59
CA GLU A 59 -18.54 19.40 6.69
C GLU A 59 -18.26 17.96 7.17
N PHE A 60 -18.26 17.74 8.48
CA PHE A 60 -18.01 16.44 9.11
C PHE A 60 -19.29 15.66 9.42
N ALA A 61 -20.46 16.08 8.93
CA ALA A 61 -21.73 15.40 9.20
C ALA A 61 -21.75 13.92 8.77
N TRP A 62 -20.90 13.53 7.83
CA TRP A 62 -20.71 12.14 7.42
C TRP A 62 -20.23 11.25 8.58
N ALA A 63 -19.40 11.76 9.49
CA ALA A 63 -18.82 10.97 10.58
C ALA A 63 -19.86 10.52 11.61
N ALA A 64 -20.96 11.25 11.76
CA ALA A 64 -22.07 10.87 12.64
C ALA A 64 -22.89 9.67 12.10
N LYS A 65 -22.77 9.35 10.81
CA LYS A 65 -23.51 8.26 10.15
C LYS A 65 -22.76 6.93 10.13
N VAL A 66 -21.53 6.91 10.65
CA VAL A 66 -20.66 5.74 10.56
C VAL A 66 -21.05 4.70 11.63
N GLY A 67 -21.46 3.52 11.17
CA GLY A 67 -21.82 2.39 12.02
C GLY A 67 -20.61 1.62 12.55
N ARG A 68 -20.81 0.85 13.63
CA ARG A 68 -19.76 0.01 14.24
C ARG A 68 -19.27 -1.13 13.36
N ASP A 69 -20.03 -1.52 12.34
CA ASP A 69 -19.64 -2.60 11.43
C ASP A 69 -19.14 -2.07 10.08
N ALA A 70 -19.02 -0.75 9.93
CA ALA A 70 -18.56 -0.15 8.69
C ALA A 70 -17.11 -0.55 8.39
N SER A 71 -16.86 -1.16 7.23
CA SER A 71 -15.52 -1.46 6.69
C SER A 71 -14.81 -0.24 6.12
N PHE A 72 -15.58 0.81 5.83
CA PHE A 72 -15.12 2.07 5.27
C PHE A 72 -15.91 3.23 5.88
N ALA A 73 -15.25 4.37 6.04
CA ALA A 73 -15.90 5.64 6.31
C ALA A 73 -15.15 6.76 5.60
N GLY A 74 -15.87 7.78 5.12
CA GLY A 74 -15.19 8.88 4.47
C GLY A 74 -16.13 10.00 4.08
N GLY A 75 -15.51 11.11 3.72
CA GLY A 75 -16.21 12.30 3.30
C GLY A 75 -15.28 13.50 3.20
N ASN A 76 -15.87 14.63 2.80
CA ASN A 76 -15.15 15.89 2.73
C ASN A 76 -14.92 16.48 4.13
N GLY A 77 -13.90 17.31 4.27
CA GLY A 77 -13.70 18.19 5.42
C GLY A 77 -13.80 19.65 5.02
N TRP A 78 -12.96 20.46 5.65
CA TRP A 78 -12.92 21.89 5.39
C TRP A 78 -12.52 22.21 3.96
N GLU A 79 -13.07 23.33 3.50
CA GLU A 79 -12.62 23.97 2.29
C GLU A 79 -11.34 24.76 2.58
N ARG A 80 -10.33 24.64 1.70
CA ARG A 80 -9.03 25.28 1.92
C ARG A 80 -9.01 26.75 1.55
N VAL A 81 -9.77 27.09 0.52
CA VAL A 81 -9.93 28.45 0.01
C VAL A 81 -11.41 28.71 -0.11
N ASP A 82 -11.94 29.66 0.66
CA ASP A 82 -13.37 29.94 0.71
C ASP A 82 -13.94 30.20 -0.70
N GLY A 83 -14.93 29.40 -1.10
CA GLY A 83 -15.60 29.50 -2.40
C GLY A 83 -14.89 28.81 -3.58
N SER A 84 -13.84 28.04 -3.34
CA SER A 84 -13.12 27.24 -4.36
C SER A 84 -13.67 25.83 -4.59
N GLU A 85 -14.53 25.36 -3.69
CA GLU A 85 -14.98 23.98 -3.53
C GLU A 85 -13.85 22.96 -3.29
N MET A 86 -12.61 23.40 -3.08
CA MET A 86 -11.45 22.56 -2.82
C MET A 86 -11.43 22.11 -1.36
N ARG A 87 -11.93 20.90 -1.12
CA ARG A 87 -12.05 20.33 0.23
C ARG A 87 -11.00 19.27 0.48
N ASP A 88 -10.55 19.22 1.73
CA ASP A 88 -9.86 18.03 2.23
C ASP A 88 -10.77 16.80 2.14
N SER A 89 -10.21 15.64 1.84
CA SER A 89 -10.91 14.37 1.80
C SER A 89 -10.35 13.39 2.83
N TYR A 90 -11.25 12.64 3.47
CA TYR A 90 -10.92 11.66 4.51
C TYR A 90 -11.40 10.30 4.07
N SER A 91 -10.53 9.30 4.16
CA SER A 91 -10.80 7.92 3.77
C SER A 91 -10.29 6.97 4.87
N PHE A 92 -11.21 6.43 5.65
CA PHE A 92 -10.97 5.42 6.66
C PHE A 92 -11.22 4.05 6.07
N ARG A 93 -10.23 3.16 6.14
CA ARG A 93 -10.36 1.74 5.76
C ARG A 93 -10.06 0.84 6.96
N ARG A 94 -10.90 -0.17 7.18
CA ARG A 94 -10.70 -1.14 8.26
C ARG A 94 -9.63 -2.15 7.90
N ILE A 95 -8.67 -2.29 8.80
CA ILE A 95 -7.58 -3.25 8.70
C ILE A 95 -7.25 -3.70 10.13
N ASP A 96 -7.00 -4.99 10.33
CA ASP A 96 -6.36 -5.48 11.56
C ASP A 96 -4.84 -5.33 11.37
N LEU A 97 -4.26 -4.23 11.82
CA LEU A 97 -2.86 -3.89 11.53
C LEU A 97 -1.90 -4.74 12.36
N ASN A 98 -2.26 -5.00 13.62
CA ASN A 98 -1.40 -5.65 14.60
C ASN A 98 -1.63 -7.18 14.73
N ASN A 99 -2.58 -7.73 13.96
CA ASN A 99 -3.00 -9.13 13.94
C ASN A 99 -3.58 -9.64 15.27
N ASP A 100 -4.23 -8.79 16.05
CA ASP A 100 -4.89 -9.16 17.30
C ASP A 100 -6.38 -9.56 17.11
N GLY A 101 -6.88 -9.51 15.87
CA GLY A 101 -8.25 -9.84 15.51
C GLY A 101 -9.25 -8.72 15.79
N TYR A 102 -8.77 -7.51 16.12
CA TYR A 102 -9.57 -6.31 16.24
C TYR A 102 -9.35 -5.37 15.05
N CYS A 103 -10.39 -4.63 14.69
CA CYS A 103 -10.32 -3.68 13.58
C CYS A 103 -9.68 -2.38 14.03
N ASP A 104 -8.62 -1.99 13.32
CA ASP A 104 -8.02 -0.68 13.34
C ASP A 104 -8.55 0.15 12.16
N TRP A 105 -8.38 1.47 12.24
CA TRP A 105 -8.56 2.33 11.08
C TRP A 105 -7.21 2.75 10.51
N TYR A 106 -7.04 2.53 9.21
CA TYR A 106 -6.11 3.29 8.40
C TYR A 106 -6.86 4.51 7.85
N LEU A 107 -6.45 5.70 8.28
CA LEU A 107 -6.93 6.95 7.72
C LEU A 107 -5.94 7.46 6.68
N ASP A 108 -6.42 7.68 5.47
CA ASP A 108 -5.81 8.55 4.47
C ASP A 108 -6.55 9.89 4.44
N THR A 109 -5.83 10.97 4.74
CA THR A 109 -6.33 12.33 4.53
C THR A 109 -5.60 12.95 3.35
N SER A 110 -6.35 13.33 2.33
CA SER A 110 -5.82 13.99 1.13
C SER A 110 -6.28 15.44 1.08
N SER A 111 -5.35 16.30 0.71
CA SER A 111 -5.52 17.74 0.63
C SER A 111 -5.23 18.23 -0.78
N PRO A 112 -6.21 18.85 -1.47
CA PRO A 112 -5.96 19.41 -2.78
C PRO A 112 -4.99 20.60 -2.67
N LEU A 113 -3.99 20.63 -3.56
CA LEU A 113 -2.99 21.71 -3.64
C LEU A 113 -3.32 22.72 -4.73
N SER A 114 -3.94 22.28 -5.81
CA SER A 114 -4.31 23.12 -6.93
C SER A 114 -5.65 22.68 -7.53
N THR A 115 -6.34 23.60 -8.21
CA THR A 115 -7.54 23.28 -9.00
C THR A 115 -7.22 22.34 -10.18
N GLY A 116 -5.95 22.20 -10.55
CA GLY A 116 -5.44 21.29 -11.59
C GLY A 116 -5.39 19.82 -11.17
N GLY A 117 -5.72 19.52 -9.91
CA GLY A 117 -5.90 18.15 -9.42
C GLY A 117 -4.74 17.60 -8.61
N ASP A 118 -3.64 18.35 -8.45
CA ASP A 118 -2.55 17.95 -7.54
C ASP A 118 -3.05 17.88 -6.11
N ARG A 119 -2.59 16.85 -5.39
CA ARG A 119 -2.93 16.64 -4.00
C ARG A 119 -1.73 16.17 -3.20
N ASP A 120 -1.82 16.33 -1.90
CA ASP A 120 -0.87 15.78 -0.95
C ASP A 120 -1.62 15.09 0.19
N SER A 121 -1.00 14.10 0.82
CA SER A 121 -1.70 13.26 1.79
C SER A 121 -0.91 13.03 3.07
N ILE A 122 -1.62 12.68 4.14
CA ILE A 122 -1.02 12.19 5.36
C ILE A 122 -1.86 11.04 5.89
N ASN A 123 -1.19 10.00 6.39
CA ASN A 123 -1.88 8.87 7.00
C ASN A 123 -1.88 8.97 8.52
N THR A 124 -2.92 8.41 9.14
CA THR A 124 -3.02 8.22 10.59
C THR A 124 -3.59 6.84 10.85
N LEU A 125 -3.01 6.11 11.79
CA LEU A 125 -3.50 4.82 12.21
C LEU A 125 -4.24 5.00 13.54
N TYR A 126 -5.44 4.46 13.65
CA TYR A 126 -6.18 4.40 14.90
C TYR A 126 -6.29 2.94 15.31
N LEU A 127 -5.48 2.55 16.28
CA LEU A 127 -5.53 1.21 16.82
C LEU A 127 -6.74 1.06 17.72
N GLY A 128 -7.59 0.09 17.41
CA GLY A 128 -8.78 -0.20 18.17
C GLY A 128 -8.44 -1.03 19.41
N GLY A 129 -9.04 -0.71 20.56
CA GLY A 129 -8.97 -1.56 21.73
C GLY A 129 -10.20 -1.42 22.64
N PRO A 130 -10.25 -2.22 23.73
CA PRO A 130 -11.39 -2.22 24.65
C PRO A 130 -11.69 -0.85 25.27
N GLN A 131 -10.64 -0.03 25.45
CA GLN A 131 -10.72 1.31 26.03
C GLN A 131 -10.99 2.42 25.01
N GLY A 132 -11.10 2.10 23.72
CA GLY A 132 -11.29 3.07 22.65
C GLY A 132 -10.16 3.06 21.61
N TRP A 133 -9.91 4.21 21.01
CA TRP A 133 -8.96 4.36 19.90
C TRP A 133 -7.63 4.92 20.37
N THR A 134 -6.53 4.25 20.04
CA THR A 134 -5.17 4.77 20.22
C THR A 134 -4.68 5.34 18.90
N ARG A 135 -4.42 6.65 18.87
CA ARG A 135 -3.97 7.35 17.68
C ARG A 135 -2.47 7.21 17.47
N ILE A 136 -2.06 6.96 16.23
CA ILE A 136 -0.67 6.92 15.76
C ILE A 136 -0.58 7.73 14.48
N GLY A 137 0.09 8.86 14.54
CA GLY A 137 0.21 9.77 13.40
C GLY A 137 0.89 11.05 13.82
N ALA A 138 0.96 12.02 12.90
CA ALA A 138 1.60 13.29 13.19
C ALA A 138 0.93 14.04 14.36
N THR A 139 1.65 14.90 15.07
CA THR A 139 1.08 15.64 16.20
C THR A 139 0.05 16.66 15.73
N VAL A 140 -1.22 16.49 16.07
CA VAL A 140 -2.32 17.42 15.78
C VAL A 140 -3.13 17.71 17.05
N PRO A 141 -3.71 18.91 17.21
CA PRO A 141 -4.62 19.20 18.32
C PRO A 141 -5.86 18.30 18.32
N ASP A 142 -6.38 17.96 19.50
CA ASP A 142 -7.51 17.04 19.66
C ASP A 142 -8.83 17.60 19.09
N ASP A 143 -8.98 18.93 19.05
CA ASP A 143 -10.14 19.64 18.51
C ASP A 143 -10.07 19.87 16.99
N LYS A 144 -9.01 19.41 16.33
CA LYS A 144 -8.76 19.55 14.89
C LYS A 144 -8.70 18.17 14.22
N PRO A 145 -9.14 18.03 12.96
CA PRO A 145 -9.02 16.79 12.21
C PRO A 145 -7.57 16.50 11.85
N ASP A 146 -7.29 15.25 11.49
CA ASP A 146 -5.99 14.82 10.98
C ASP A 146 -5.84 15.24 9.53
N VAL A 147 -5.04 16.28 9.28
CA VAL A 147 -4.87 16.85 7.94
C VAL A 147 -3.56 17.61 7.85
N LEU A 148 -3.01 17.71 6.65
CA LEU A 148 -1.88 18.60 6.38
C LEU A 148 -2.25 20.05 6.70
N GLY A 149 -1.31 20.81 7.28
CA GLY A 149 -1.53 22.21 7.68
C GLY A 149 -2.08 22.41 9.10
N VAL A 150 -2.35 21.33 9.84
CA VAL A 150 -2.71 21.39 11.26
C VAL A 150 -1.57 20.86 12.12
N GLY A 151 -1.27 21.55 13.22
CA GLY A 151 -0.23 21.13 14.16
C GLY A 151 1.12 20.93 13.48
N LYS A 152 1.72 19.75 13.67
CA LYS A 152 2.99 19.35 13.04
C LYS A 152 2.81 18.38 11.86
N ALA A 153 1.61 18.31 11.29
CA ALA A 153 1.28 17.35 10.24
C ALA A 153 2.22 17.46 9.03
N ALA A 154 2.46 18.67 8.52
CA ALA A 154 3.34 18.89 7.36
C ALA A 154 4.80 18.49 7.67
N GLU A 155 5.35 18.92 8.79
CA GLU A 155 6.74 18.60 9.19
C GLU A 155 6.97 17.10 9.40
N GLN A 156 5.96 16.39 9.90
CA GLN A 156 6.05 14.96 10.24
C GLN A 156 5.53 14.05 9.13
N GLN A 157 4.99 14.60 8.05
CA GLN A 157 4.44 13.85 6.92
C GLN A 157 5.40 12.77 6.37
N PRO A 158 6.71 13.01 6.19
CA PRO A 158 7.61 11.97 5.67
C PRO A 158 7.66 10.68 6.53
N ARG A 159 7.24 10.75 7.80
CA ARG A 159 7.17 9.60 8.72
C ARG A 159 5.84 8.86 8.65
N TYR A 160 4.78 9.53 8.20
CA TYR A 160 3.41 9.04 8.24
C TYR A 160 2.72 9.04 6.87
N LEU A 161 3.49 9.22 5.79
CA LEU A 161 3.04 9.03 4.42
C LEU A 161 3.37 7.60 3.99
N PHE A 162 2.45 6.68 4.30
CA PHE A 162 2.57 5.27 3.94
C PHE A 162 2.08 5.02 2.51
N GLY A 163 1.01 5.72 2.11
CA GLY A 163 0.42 5.67 0.77
C GLY A 163 -1.10 5.85 0.80
N GLU A 164 -1.73 5.77 -0.37
CA GLU A 164 -3.17 5.92 -0.56
C GLU A 164 -3.82 4.54 -0.78
N GLU A 165 -5.10 4.41 -0.38
CA GLU A 165 -5.93 3.22 -0.63
C GLU A 165 -5.24 1.87 -0.32
N PRO A 166 -4.95 1.57 0.96
CA PRO A 166 -4.26 0.33 1.32
C PRO A 166 -5.07 -0.91 0.92
N GLY A 167 -4.44 -1.81 0.16
CA GLY A 167 -4.83 -3.20 0.01
C GLY A 167 -4.07 -4.11 0.99
N VAL A 168 -4.59 -5.31 1.22
CA VAL A 168 -4.06 -6.28 2.19
C VAL A 168 -3.84 -7.63 1.52
N ILE A 169 -2.67 -8.22 1.77
CA ILE A 169 -2.39 -9.63 1.49
C ILE A 169 -2.10 -10.31 2.82
N TYR A 170 -2.78 -11.43 3.07
CA TYR A 170 -2.62 -12.20 4.30
C TYR A 170 -1.69 -13.40 4.07
N ASP A 171 -0.69 -13.54 4.93
CA ASP A 171 0.11 -14.76 5.07
C ASP A 171 -0.53 -15.65 6.14
N ALA A 172 -1.25 -16.68 5.70
CA ALA A 172 -1.92 -17.63 6.58
C ALA A 172 -0.94 -18.53 7.37
N GLY A 173 0.27 -18.75 6.86
CA GLY A 173 1.28 -19.56 7.54
C GLY A 173 1.89 -18.81 8.72
N GLN A 174 2.14 -17.51 8.55
CA GLN A 174 2.73 -16.65 9.60
C GLN A 174 1.67 -15.88 10.42
N LYS A 175 0.42 -15.90 9.96
CA LYS A 175 -0.68 -15.06 10.47
C LYS A 175 -0.34 -13.56 10.41
N THR A 176 0.32 -13.15 9.34
CA THR A 176 0.79 -11.76 9.15
C THR A 176 0.03 -11.10 8.01
N ARG A 177 -0.44 -9.87 8.22
CA ARG A 177 -0.97 -9.02 7.15
C ARG A 177 0.11 -8.09 6.61
N TYR A 178 0.24 -8.05 5.30
CA TYR A 178 1.07 -7.10 4.58
C TYR A 178 0.17 -6.10 3.87
N LEU A 179 0.47 -4.81 4.01
CA LEU A 179 -0.26 -3.77 3.27
C LEU A 179 0.46 -3.49 1.95
N VAL A 180 -0.32 -3.36 0.89
CA VAL A 180 0.11 -2.91 -0.43
C VAL A 180 -0.54 -1.58 -0.72
N THR A 181 0.24 -0.57 -1.07
CA THR A 181 -0.27 0.78 -1.35
C THR A 181 0.65 1.48 -2.36
N ALA A 182 0.20 2.58 -2.95
CA ALA A 182 1.00 3.44 -3.80
C ALA A 182 0.61 4.90 -3.57
N LEU A 183 1.33 5.83 -4.20
CA LEU A 183 0.84 7.20 -4.40
C LEU A 183 0.28 7.27 -5.82
N TYR A 184 -0.98 7.67 -5.97
CA TYR A 184 -1.62 7.72 -7.28
C TYR A 184 -1.15 8.91 -8.12
N SER A 185 -1.56 8.90 -9.39
CA SER A 185 -1.02 9.73 -10.47
C SER A 185 -0.94 11.24 -10.16
N ARG A 186 -1.89 11.76 -9.37
CA ARG A 186 -2.01 13.18 -9.00
C ARG A 186 -1.37 13.56 -7.66
N HIS A 187 -0.74 12.62 -6.97
CA HIS A 187 -0.08 12.91 -5.70
C HIS A 187 1.26 13.63 -5.94
N GLN A 188 1.51 14.73 -5.23
CA GLN A 188 2.70 15.56 -5.41
C GLN A 188 4.01 14.77 -5.22
N ALA A 189 4.07 13.91 -4.20
CA ALA A 189 5.25 13.07 -3.94
C ALA A 189 5.38 11.83 -4.87
N ARG A 190 4.52 11.65 -5.87
CA ARG A 190 4.61 10.49 -6.80
C ARG A 190 5.96 10.43 -7.51
N ASP A 191 6.52 11.58 -7.88
CA ASP A 191 7.76 11.63 -8.66
C ASP A 191 9.01 11.30 -7.85
N THR A 192 8.95 11.52 -6.54
CA THR A 192 10.04 11.27 -5.59
C THR A 192 9.89 9.93 -4.88
N GLN A 193 8.67 9.40 -4.76
CA GLN A 193 8.39 8.10 -4.14
C GLN A 193 7.46 7.24 -5.02
N PRO A 194 7.82 6.95 -6.28
CA PRO A 194 6.98 6.19 -7.19
C PRO A 194 6.86 4.72 -6.79
N GLY A 195 5.83 4.06 -7.33
CA GLY A 195 5.69 2.61 -7.24
C GLY A 195 4.84 2.10 -6.08
N TYR A 196 4.59 0.80 -6.09
CA TYR A 196 3.91 0.10 -5.01
C TYR A 196 4.85 -0.09 -3.81
N ARG A 197 4.30 -0.04 -2.60
CA ARG A 197 5.00 -0.27 -1.34
C ARG A 197 4.42 -1.49 -0.68
N ILE A 198 5.31 -2.35 -0.16
CA ILE A 198 4.94 -3.44 0.74
C ILE A 198 5.27 -3.00 2.14
N LEU A 199 4.27 -2.95 3.00
CA LEU A 199 4.39 -2.47 4.37
C LEU A 199 4.06 -3.60 5.34
N ALA A 200 4.79 -3.65 6.45
CA ALA A 200 4.46 -4.50 7.58
C ALA A 200 4.33 -3.65 8.85
N TRP A 201 3.47 -4.08 9.76
CA TRP A 201 3.33 -3.46 11.07
C TRP A 201 4.59 -3.71 11.93
N ASP A 202 5.16 -2.64 12.46
CA ASP A 202 6.21 -2.68 13.48
C ASP A 202 5.60 -2.31 14.82
N ALA A 203 5.33 -3.32 15.65
CA ALA A 203 4.69 -3.14 16.95
C ALA A 203 5.56 -2.36 17.95
N ALA A 204 6.90 -2.47 17.84
CA ALA A 204 7.81 -1.80 18.76
C ALA A 204 7.89 -0.30 18.43
N ALA A 205 8.05 0.03 17.15
CA ALA A 205 8.07 1.42 16.68
C ALA A 205 6.66 2.02 16.55
N LYS A 206 5.61 1.20 16.67
CA LYS A 206 4.20 1.57 16.48
C LYS A 206 3.98 2.29 15.15
N THR A 207 4.45 1.70 14.05
CA THR A 207 4.35 2.30 12.72
C THR A 207 4.31 1.23 11.63
N LEU A 208 3.92 1.62 10.42
CA LEU A 208 4.13 0.80 9.23
C LEU A 208 5.56 0.98 8.72
N ARG A 209 6.25 -0.13 8.51
CA ARG A 209 7.61 -0.20 7.98
C ARG A 209 7.57 -0.66 6.53
N ALA A 210 8.12 0.15 5.63
CA ALA A 210 8.32 -0.26 4.24
C ALA A 210 9.37 -1.37 4.16
N LEU A 211 9.05 -2.43 3.44
CA LEU A 211 9.93 -3.55 3.16
C LEU A 211 10.45 -3.46 1.72
N ASP A 212 11.69 -3.90 1.51
CA ASP A 212 12.29 -3.86 0.18
C ASP A 212 11.75 -4.99 -0.71
N LYS A 213 10.75 -4.68 -1.53
CA LYS A 213 10.15 -5.59 -2.51
C LYS A 213 11.11 -6.05 -3.62
N TRP A 214 12.23 -5.35 -3.79
CA TRP A 214 13.22 -5.66 -4.83
C TRP A 214 14.30 -6.62 -4.34
N GLN A 215 14.44 -6.82 -3.03
CA GLN A 215 15.40 -7.75 -2.45
C GLN A 215 15.04 -9.21 -2.81
N PRO A 216 15.88 -9.91 -3.61
CA PRO A 216 15.61 -11.29 -4.01
C PRO A 216 15.49 -12.23 -2.80
N GLY A 217 14.51 -13.13 -2.84
CA GLY A 217 14.26 -14.11 -1.77
C GLY A 217 13.68 -13.52 -0.48
N SER A 218 13.43 -12.20 -0.42
CA SER A 218 12.76 -11.59 0.73
C SER A 218 11.27 -11.90 0.73
N LYS A 219 10.66 -11.84 1.92
CA LYS A 219 9.20 -11.97 2.05
C LYS A 219 8.44 -10.86 1.31
N ALA A 220 9.01 -9.65 1.24
CA ALA A 220 8.41 -8.54 0.49
C ALA A 220 8.39 -8.79 -1.02
N ALA A 221 9.44 -9.41 -1.57
CA ALA A 221 9.47 -9.81 -2.97
C ALA A 221 8.43 -10.91 -3.27
N GLU A 222 8.23 -11.87 -2.35
CA GLU A 222 7.17 -12.89 -2.45
C GLU A 222 5.77 -12.26 -2.44
N VAL A 223 5.50 -11.37 -1.48
CA VAL A 223 4.22 -10.64 -1.38
C VAL A 223 3.97 -9.78 -2.61
N TYR A 224 5.00 -9.09 -3.12
CA TYR A 224 4.87 -8.29 -4.33
C TYR A 224 4.64 -9.15 -5.58
N ALA A 225 5.29 -10.31 -5.70
CA ALA A 225 5.02 -11.24 -6.79
C ALA A 225 3.58 -11.78 -6.73
N TYR A 226 3.07 -12.08 -5.55
CA TYR A 226 1.67 -12.46 -5.35
C TYR A 226 0.72 -11.32 -5.76
N PHE A 227 0.99 -10.10 -5.30
CA PHE A 227 0.23 -8.90 -5.66
C PHE A 227 0.13 -8.71 -7.18
N LYS A 228 1.22 -8.90 -7.91
CA LYS A 228 1.24 -8.78 -9.37
C LYS A 228 0.32 -9.78 -10.08
N GLN A 229 0.10 -10.96 -9.49
CA GLN A 229 -0.68 -12.04 -10.09
C GLN A 229 -2.14 -12.03 -9.65
N HIS A 230 -2.41 -11.58 -8.42
CA HIS A 230 -3.70 -11.76 -7.77
C HIS A 230 -4.34 -10.45 -7.28
N GLY A 231 -3.59 -9.36 -7.20
CA GLY A 231 -4.02 -8.12 -6.55
C GLY A 231 -3.87 -8.18 -5.02
N ALA A 232 -4.53 -7.26 -4.33
CA ALA A 232 -4.60 -7.20 -2.86
C ALA A 232 -6.04 -6.89 -2.43
N TYR A 233 -6.49 -7.44 -1.30
CA TYR A 233 -7.84 -7.24 -0.80
C TYR A 233 -8.03 -5.81 -0.28
N VAL A 234 -9.10 -5.14 -0.68
CA VAL A 234 -9.48 -3.82 -0.19
C VAL A 234 -10.83 -3.95 0.52
N ALA A 235 -10.91 -3.40 1.73
CA ALA A 235 -12.16 -3.37 2.48
C ALA A 235 -13.23 -2.59 1.68
N PRO A 236 -14.40 -3.19 1.40
CA PRO A 236 -15.41 -2.57 0.55
C PRO A 236 -15.95 -1.28 1.16
N GLY A 237 -16.15 -0.29 0.30
CA GLY A 237 -16.94 0.91 0.56
C GLY A 237 -18.45 0.64 0.54
N PRO A 238 -19.28 1.57 1.07
CA PRO A 238 -20.73 1.49 0.96
C PRO A 238 -21.18 1.44 -0.50
N GLY A 239 -21.86 0.36 -0.89
CA GLY A 239 -22.38 0.19 -2.25
C GLY A 239 -21.37 -0.30 -3.29
N GLU A 240 -20.12 -0.56 -2.90
CA GLU A 240 -19.14 -1.23 -3.77
C GLU A 240 -19.51 -2.71 -3.98
N ARG A 241 -19.24 -3.22 -5.18
CA ARG A 241 -19.49 -4.63 -5.51
C ARG A 241 -18.30 -5.48 -5.05
N ALA A 242 -18.50 -6.79 -4.93
CA ALA A 242 -17.43 -7.71 -4.54
C ALA A 242 -16.21 -7.65 -5.49
N GLU A 243 -16.42 -7.37 -6.78
CA GLU A 243 -15.37 -7.18 -7.78
C GLU A 243 -14.52 -5.91 -7.56
N ASP A 244 -15.04 -4.92 -6.84
CA ASP A 244 -14.34 -3.67 -6.50
C ASP A 244 -13.46 -3.81 -5.23
N THR A 245 -13.44 -4.99 -4.60
CA THR A 245 -12.67 -5.25 -3.35
C THR A 245 -11.23 -5.67 -3.59
N ALA A 246 -10.68 -5.32 -4.76
CA ALA A 246 -9.32 -5.65 -5.14
C ALA A 246 -8.54 -4.43 -5.63
N LEU A 247 -7.41 -4.15 -4.97
CA LEU A 247 -6.36 -3.33 -5.54
C LEU A 247 -5.66 -4.16 -6.62
N ASN A 248 -5.79 -3.76 -7.88
CA ASN A 248 -5.21 -4.46 -9.01
C ASN A 248 -3.80 -3.94 -9.31
N PHE A 249 -2.94 -4.84 -9.79
CA PHE A 249 -1.60 -4.45 -10.21
C PHE A 249 -1.64 -3.67 -11.53
N ASP A 250 -1.10 -2.46 -11.48
CA ASP A 250 -0.83 -1.64 -12.66
C ASP A 250 0.65 -1.69 -13.04
N LYS A 251 0.93 -2.23 -14.23
CA LYS A 251 2.28 -2.34 -14.79
C LYS A 251 2.91 -0.97 -15.06
N GLU A 252 2.12 0.07 -15.31
CA GLU A 252 2.63 1.42 -15.60
C GLU A 252 3.21 2.07 -14.35
N ILE A 253 2.63 1.80 -13.18
CA ILE A 253 3.17 2.25 -11.89
C ILE A 253 4.55 1.63 -11.64
N GLU A 254 4.74 0.32 -11.88
CA GLU A 254 6.05 -0.33 -11.75
C GLU A 254 7.03 0.19 -12.82
N ALA A 255 6.58 0.33 -14.07
CA ALA A 255 7.43 0.82 -15.15
C ALA A 255 7.96 2.23 -14.84
N TYR A 256 7.09 3.11 -14.32
CA TYR A 256 7.46 4.46 -13.90
C TYR A 256 8.47 4.43 -12.75
N GLU A 257 8.26 3.61 -11.71
CA GLU A 257 9.23 3.46 -10.61
C GLU A 257 10.61 3.06 -11.14
N ARG A 258 10.66 2.09 -12.06
CA ARG A 258 11.90 1.62 -12.67
C ARG A 258 12.57 2.70 -13.50
N GLU A 259 11.83 3.39 -14.35
CA GLU A 259 12.35 4.49 -15.17
C GLU A 259 12.99 5.57 -14.29
N ARG A 260 12.28 6.01 -13.24
CA ARG A 260 12.77 7.01 -12.29
C ARG A 260 14.00 6.53 -11.53
N ALA A 261 14.05 5.25 -11.14
CA ALA A 261 15.22 4.70 -10.45
C ALA A 261 16.44 4.57 -11.37
N CYS A 262 16.25 4.15 -12.62
CA CYS A 262 17.34 3.97 -13.58
C CYS A 262 17.88 5.30 -14.14
N GLY A 263 17.07 6.35 -14.13
CA GLY A 263 17.49 7.72 -14.44
C GLY A 263 18.08 8.50 -13.27
N ALA A 264 18.03 7.97 -12.04
CA ALA A 264 18.49 8.70 -10.86
C ALA A 264 20.03 8.75 -10.76
N SER A 265 20.56 9.91 -10.41
CA SER A 265 21.96 10.05 -10.00
C SER A 265 22.24 9.33 -8.67
N THR A 266 23.52 9.10 -8.36
CA THR A 266 23.92 8.46 -7.08
C THR A 266 23.43 9.24 -5.86
N ALA A 267 23.45 10.58 -5.93
CA ALA A 267 22.99 11.44 -4.85
C ALA A 267 21.46 11.32 -4.65
N GLU A 268 20.69 11.39 -5.74
CA GLU A 268 19.23 11.23 -5.69
C GLU A 268 18.83 9.84 -5.20
N ALA A 269 19.54 8.79 -5.62
CA ALA A 269 19.29 7.43 -5.19
C ALA A 269 19.49 7.26 -3.67
N ALA A 270 20.52 7.89 -3.11
CA ALA A 270 20.80 7.89 -1.67
C ALA A 270 19.75 8.69 -0.89
N GLU A 271 19.39 9.89 -1.36
CA GLU A 271 18.38 10.75 -0.74
C GLU A 271 17.00 10.07 -0.69
N ARG A 272 16.57 9.49 -1.81
CA ARG A 272 15.31 8.75 -1.93
C ARG A 272 15.34 7.37 -1.30
N LYS A 273 16.49 6.92 -0.79
CA LYS A 273 16.70 5.58 -0.22
C LYS A 273 16.24 4.47 -1.16
N LEU A 274 16.57 4.59 -2.46
CA LEU A 274 16.20 3.59 -3.46
C LEU A 274 16.83 2.24 -3.12
N SER A 275 16.10 1.15 -3.40
CA SER A 275 16.60 -0.19 -3.18
C SER A 275 17.89 -0.44 -3.98
N PRO A 276 18.96 -0.96 -3.35
CA PRO A 276 20.17 -1.34 -4.09
C PRO A 276 19.89 -2.44 -5.13
N TYR A 277 18.88 -3.29 -4.90
CA TYR A 277 18.48 -4.35 -5.82
C TYR A 277 17.71 -3.80 -7.03
N LEU A 278 16.87 -2.77 -6.83
CA LEU A 278 16.26 -2.04 -7.94
C LEU A 278 17.33 -1.39 -8.81
N LEU A 279 18.28 -0.67 -8.20
CA LEU A 279 19.38 -0.02 -8.92
C LEU A 279 20.27 -1.01 -9.67
N ALA A 280 20.51 -2.20 -9.10
CA ALA A 280 21.25 -3.25 -9.78
C ALA A 280 20.53 -3.76 -11.05
N SER A 281 19.19 -3.72 -11.08
CA SER A 281 18.41 -4.13 -12.24
C SER A 281 18.53 -3.18 -13.44
N CYS A 282 18.88 -1.91 -13.19
CA CYS A 282 19.06 -0.89 -14.23
C CYS A 282 20.29 -1.09 -15.12
N LYS A 283 21.27 -1.88 -14.65
CA LYS A 283 22.56 -2.09 -15.33
C LYS A 283 22.59 -3.29 -16.26
N ARG A 284 21.51 -4.08 -16.36
CA ARG A 284 21.45 -5.22 -17.28
C ARG A 284 21.12 -4.73 -18.70
N PRO A 285 21.97 -5.00 -19.71
CA PRO A 285 21.54 -4.82 -21.09
C PRO A 285 20.34 -5.73 -21.34
N ARG A 286 19.30 -5.18 -21.97
CA ARG A 286 18.15 -5.93 -22.46
C ARG A 286 18.57 -6.92 -23.53
#